data_AF-A0A1S6HGZ2-F1
#
_entry.id   AF-A0A1S6HGZ2-F1
#
_cell.length_a   1.000
_cell.length_b   1.000
_cell.length_c   1.000
_cell.angle_alpha   90.00
_cell.angle_beta   90.00
_cell.angle_gamma   90.00
#
_symmetry.space_group_name_H-M   'P 1'
#
loop_
_entity.id
_entity.type
_entity.pdbx_description
1 polymer ?
#
loop_
_entity_poly.entity_id
_entity_poly.type
_entity_poly.pdbx_seq_one_letter_code
_entity_poly.pdbx_strand_id
1 'polypeptide(L)' 'YNVIIADEILYAVQLGLLSENQVIELIKNKPSGKELILTGSHVPFPNIFKHADLVTEVKKIKHPYDLGVQARKGIEY' A
#
# COMPACT_ATOMS: atom_id res chain seq x y z
N TYR A 1 -9.72 -16.19 -8.13
CA TYR A 1 -9.73 -15.07 -7.15
C TYR A 1 -10.12 -13.78 -7.85
N ASN A 2 -10.87 -12.89 -7.18
CA ASN A 2 -11.35 -11.61 -7.75
C ASN A 2 -10.55 -10.39 -7.27
N VAL A 3 -9.73 -10.57 -6.24
CA VAL A 3 -8.93 -9.53 -5.61
C VAL A 3 -7.47 -9.96 -5.66
N ILE A 4 -6.59 -9.00 -5.96
CA ILE A 4 -5.13 -9.10 -5.89
C ILE A 4 -4.68 -8.06 -4.86
N ILE A 5 -3.92 -8.49 -3.86
CA ILE A 5 -3.38 -7.60 -2.82
C ILE A 5 -1.86 -7.56 -3.01
N ALA A 6 -1.35 -6.40 -3.40
CA ALA A 6 0.08 -6.12 -3.44
C ALA A 6 0.46 -5.43 -2.14
N ASP A 7 0.68 -6.24 -1.11
CA ASP A 7 0.96 -5.76 0.24
C ASP A 7 2.34 -5.09 0.31
N GLU A 8 2.40 -3.93 0.95
CA GLU A 8 3.61 -3.12 1.18
C GLU A 8 4.38 -2.69 -0.09
N ILE A 9 3.77 -2.80 -1.27
CA ILE A 9 4.39 -2.42 -2.55
C ILE A 9 4.78 -0.95 -2.60
N LEU A 10 4.05 -0.06 -1.91
CA LEU A 10 4.38 1.36 -1.88
C LEU A 10 5.63 1.64 -1.04
N TYR A 11 5.97 0.80 -0.04
CA TYR A 11 7.28 0.87 0.59
C TYR A 11 8.39 0.39 -0.33
N ALA A 12 8.15 -0.62 -1.17
CA ALA A 12 9.15 -1.03 -2.15
C ALA A 12 9.49 0.13 -3.11
N VAL A 13 8.50 0.95 -3.49
CA VAL A 13 8.75 2.19 -4.24
C VAL A 13 9.52 3.22 -3.40
N GLN A 14 9.09 3.45 -2.16
CA GLN A 14 9.73 4.40 -1.25
C GLN A 14 11.21 4.06 -0.99
N LEU A 15 11.55 2.77 -0.93
CA LEU A 15 12.90 2.25 -0.72
C LEU A 15 13.72 2.13 -2.02
N GLY A 16 13.15 2.51 -3.17
CA GLY A 16 13.83 2.43 -4.47
C GLY A 16 14.00 1.02 -5.02
N LEU A 17 13.33 0.02 -4.44
CA LEU A 17 13.31 -1.35 -4.93
C LEU A 17 12.44 -1.52 -6.18
N LEU A 18 11.43 -0.66 -6.31
CA LEU A 18 10.58 -0.51 -7.48
C LEU A 18 10.52 0.96 -7.89
N SER A 19 10.38 1.21 -9.18
CA SER A 19 10.01 2.53 -9.68
C SER A 19 8.49 2.73 -9.65
N GLU A 20 8.04 3.98 -9.57
CA GLU A 20 6.61 4.29 -9.71
C GLU A 20 6.04 3.79 -11.05
N ASN A 21 6.83 3.84 -12.13
CA ASN A 21 6.41 3.39 -13.45
C ASN A 21 6.10 1.88 -13.47
N GLN A 22 6.89 1.06 -12.78
CA GLN A 22 6.59 -0.38 -12.68
C GLN A 22 5.27 -0.64 -11.97
N VAL A 23 4.94 0.14 -10.93
CA VAL A 23 3.65 0.03 -10.24
C VAL A 23 2.51 0.53 -11.12
N ILE A 24 2.71 1.62 -11.87
CA ILE A 24 1.71 2.14 -12.82
C ILE A 24 1.43 1.11 -13.93
N GLU A 25 2.47 0.44 -14.44
CA GLU A 25 2.31 -0.65 -15.41
C GLU A 25 1.54 -1.83 -14.82
N LEU A 26 1.79 -2.19 -13.56
CA LEU A 26 1.01 -3.21 -12.86
C LEU A 26 -0.49 -2.85 -12.79
N ILE A 27 -0.81 -1.59 -12.46
CA ILE A 27 -2.21 -1.10 -12.43
C ILE A 27 -2.86 -1.23 -13.81
N LYS A 28 -2.16 -0.79 -14.87
CA LYS A 28 -2.68 -0.81 -16.25
C LYS A 28 -2.85 -2.23 -16.80
N ASN A 29 -1.95 -3.13 -16.41
CA ASN A 29 -1.93 -4.51 -16.89
C ASN A 29 -2.72 -5.49 -16.01
N LYS A 30 -3.38 -5.01 -14.94
CA LYS A 30 -4.18 -5.88 -14.07
C LYS A 30 -5.26 -6.60 -14.90
N PRO A 31 -5.52 -7.91 -14.68
CA PRO A 31 -6.54 -8.61 -15.43
C PRO A 31 -7.92 -7.96 -15.29
N SER A 32 -8.70 -7.96 -16.38
CA SER A 32 -10.06 -7.42 -16.37
C SER A 32 -10.94 -8.14 -15.34
N GLY A 33 -11.82 -7.38 -14.68
CA GLY A 33 -12.70 -7.89 -13.63
C GLY A 33 -12.00 -8.27 -12.32
N LYS A 34 -10.76 -7.81 -12.11
CA LYS A 34 -10.03 -7.96 -10.83
C LYS A 34 -9.85 -6.62 -10.13
N GLU A 35 -10.01 -6.65 -8.82
CA GLU A 35 -9.61 -5.56 -7.92
C GLU A 35 -8.13 -5.69 -7.57
N LEU A 36 -7.39 -4.58 -7.62
CA LEU A 36 -5.99 -4.51 -7.22
C LEU A 36 -5.87 -3.55 -6.05
N ILE A 37 -5.43 -4.05 -4.90
CA ILE A 37 -5.23 -3.26 -3.68
C ILE A 37 -3.72 -3.10 -3.49
N LEU A 38 -3.27 -1.86 -3.36
CA LEU A 38 -1.90 -1.50 -3.04
C LEU A 38 -1.87 -0.95 -1.61
N THR A 39 -0.98 -1.46 -0.77
CA THR A 39 -0.83 -0.98 0.61
C THR A 39 0.58 -0.47 0.88
N GLY A 40 0.73 0.19 2.03
CA GLY A 40 2.01 0.65 2.54
C GLY A 40 2.32 2.11 2.27
N SER A 41 3.54 2.49 2.66
CA SER A 41 4.09 3.84 2.67
C SER A 41 3.59 4.77 3.79
N HIS A 42 4.46 5.72 4.14
CA HIS A 42 4.17 6.88 4.98
C HIS A 42 4.23 8.20 4.20
N VAL A 43 4.35 8.15 2.87
CA VAL A 43 4.41 9.33 1.99
C VAL A 43 3.43 9.16 0.83
N PRO A 44 2.89 10.27 0.29
CA PRO A 44 2.00 10.20 -0.86
C PRO A 44 2.78 9.92 -2.16
N PHE A 45 2.13 9.21 -3.10
CA PHE A 45 2.61 9.00 -4.46
C PHE A 45 1.61 9.57 -5.48
N PRO A 46 1.55 10.91 -5.68
CA PRO A 46 0.53 11.54 -6.52
C PRO A 46 0.48 11.01 -7.96
N ASN A 47 1.61 10.56 -8.50
CA ASN A 47 1.69 10.00 -9.84
C ASN A 47 1.02 8.62 -9.93
N ILE A 48 1.22 7.74 -8.95
CA ILE A 48 0.52 6.46 -8.83
C ILE A 48 -0.98 6.70 -8.58
N PHE A 49 -1.32 7.66 -7.73
CA PHE A 49 -2.71 7.96 -7.35
C PHE A 49 -3.60 8.37 -8.53
N LYS A 50 -3.04 9.03 -9.55
CA LYS A 50 -3.77 9.36 -10.79
C LYS A 50 -4.30 8.15 -11.54
N HIS A 51 -3.74 6.96 -11.27
CA HIS A 51 -4.14 5.70 -11.90
C HIS A 51 -5.01 4.84 -10.99
N ALA A 52 -5.29 5.27 -9.75
CA ALA A 52 -6.13 4.55 -8.81
C ALA A 52 -7.57 5.10 -8.83
N ASP A 53 -8.55 4.20 -8.80
CA ASP A 53 -9.96 4.58 -8.69
C ASP A 53 -10.34 5.07 -7.28
N LEU A 54 -9.64 4.55 -6.26
CA LEU A 54 -9.83 4.89 -4.85
C LEU A 54 -8.46 5.01 -4.16
N VAL A 55 -8.29 6.07 -3.38
CA VAL A 55 -7.12 6.28 -2.51
C VAL A 55 -7.61 6.61 -1.11
N THR A 56 -7.12 5.88 -0.11
CA THR A 56 -7.41 6.14 1.32
C THR A 56 -6.11 6.36 2.07
N GLU A 57 -6.07 7.38 2.93
CA GLU A 57 -4.95 7.66 3.82
C GLU A 57 -5.31 7.22 5.25
N VAL A 58 -4.57 6.25 5.78
CA VAL A 58 -4.68 5.86 7.20
C VAL A 58 -3.61 6.59 7.99
N LYS A 59 -4.00 7.61 8.74
CA LYS A 59 -3.10 8.43 9.55
C LYS A 59 -3.02 7.93 11.00
N LYS A 60 -1.81 7.72 11.52
CA LYS A 60 -1.58 7.40 12.94
C LYS A 60 -1.92 8.59 13.83
N ILE A 61 -3.15 8.64 14.36
CA ILE A 61 -3.55 9.65 15.37
C ILE A 61 -3.07 9.26 16.76
N LYS A 62 -3.13 7.96 17.10
CA LYS A 62 -2.60 7.37 18.34
C LYS A 62 -2.32 5.88 18.12
N HIS A 63 -1.32 5.32 18.77
CA HIS A 63 -1.02 3.89 18.69
C HIS A 63 -0.49 3.35 20.03
N PRO A 64 -0.81 2.10 20.45
CA PRO A 64 -0.28 1.52 21.68
C PRO A 64 1.25 1.53 21.78
N TYR A 65 1.93 1.42 20.64
CA TYR A 65 3.38 1.58 20.54
C TYR A 65 3.90 2.90 21.13
N ASP A 66 3.11 3.99 21.02
CA ASP A 66 3.47 5.30 21.57
C ASP A 66 3.52 5.30 23.12
N LEU A 67 2.91 4.28 23.75
CA LEU A 67 2.96 4.03 25.20
C LEU A 67 3.96 2.92 25.58
N GLY A 68 4.80 2.48 24.65
CA GLY A 68 5.78 1.41 24.87
C GLY A 68 5.21 -0.01 24.81
N VAL A 69 3.95 -0.18 24.38
CA VAL A 69 3.38 -1.52 24.16
C VAL A 69 4.05 -2.15 22.95
N GLN A 70 4.69 -3.29 23.14
CA GLN A 70 5.30 -4.07 22.05
C GLN A 70 4.24 -4.76 21.19
N ALA A 71 4.66 -5.24 20.02
CA ALA A 71 3.80 -5.98 19.11
C ALA A 71 3.20 -7.23 19.78
N ARG A 72 1.91 -7.48 19.57
CA ARG A 72 1.15 -8.56 20.20
C ARG A 72 0.77 -9.59 19.16
N LYS A 73 0.99 -10.86 19.52
CA LYS A 73 0.59 -12.00 18.70
C LYS A 73 -0.93 -12.02 18.48
N GLY A 74 -1.36 -12.21 17.25
CA GLY A 74 -2.74 -12.18 16.80
C GLY A 74 -3.33 -10.79 16.58
N ILE A 75 -2.55 -9.72 16.78
CA ILE A 75 -3.00 -8.34 16.52
C ILE A 75 -2.05 -7.63 15.56
N GLU A 76 -0.77 -7.51 15.92
CA GLU A 76 0.24 -6.89 15.07
C GLU A 76 1.00 -7.91 14.21
N TYR A 77 1.05 -9.19 14.62
CA TYR A 77 1.67 -10.30 13.87
C TYR A 77 1.09 -11.67 14.24
#